data_AF-X1GND8-F1
#
_entry.id   AF-X1GND8-F1
#
_cell.length_a   1.000
_cell.length_b   1.000
_cell.length_c   1.000
_cell.angle_alpha   90.00
_cell.angle_beta   90.00
_cell.angle_gamma   90.00
#
_symmetry.space_group_name_H-M   'P 1'
#
loop_
_entity.id
_entity.type
_entity.pdbx_description
1 polymer ?
#
loop_
_entity_poly.entity_id
_entity_poly.type
_entity_poly.pdbx_seq_one_letter_code
_entity_poly.pdbx_strand_id
1 'polypeptide(L)'
;ADIFEEMDSGNAADIMEEMDPDDAAAIMEEMDPGDAADIFEEMDIDDAAAVMEELTLDTLTDIIGEMTEDALMDILPGLSPDTLYSIDPEVLFDSLPNVPTEQLLSEEPPQPPAEATAPVVVYTTPSGARYLAVQTWAGEWVVVMATPMPVDQLMIKTKQALTDVETTVDIFDQRPSEAAVSLPADQVVYTYLSITFDNATPEDIELGHITFQVEKEWLEQNSIHKWSVALNRYDPELGQWITLPTKRVREDSSYIY
;
A
#
# COMPACT_ATOMS: atom_id res chain seq x y z
N ALA A 1 -0.44 -22.21 27.03
CA ALA A 1 -1.47 -22.83 26.18
C ALA A 1 -2.64 -23.44 26.96
N ASP A 2 -2.48 -24.58 27.66
CA ASP A 2 -3.58 -25.47 28.10
C ASP A 2 -4.83 -24.82 28.74
N ILE A 3 -4.68 -23.75 29.53
CA ILE A 3 -5.84 -23.07 30.17
C ILE A 3 -6.68 -22.29 29.14
N PHE A 4 -6.03 -21.72 28.13
CA PHE A 4 -6.69 -20.97 27.06
C PHE A 4 -7.42 -21.91 26.10
N GLU A 5 -6.85 -23.07 25.77
CA GLU A 5 -7.49 -24.08 24.92
C GLU A 5 -8.76 -24.69 25.56
N GLU A 6 -8.82 -24.76 26.89
CA GLU A 6 -10.03 -25.24 27.60
C GLU A 6 -11.09 -24.13 27.81
N MET A 7 -10.76 -22.88 27.49
CA MET A 7 -11.62 -21.71 27.67
C MET A 7 -12.41 -21.40 26.39
N ASP A 8 -13.52 -20.68 26.56
CA ASP A 8 -14.28 -20.13 25.43
C ASP A 8 -13.47 -19.03 24.73
N SER A 9 -13.40 -19.07 23.39
CA SER A 9 -12.50 -18.24 22.57
C SER A 9 -12.68 -16.75 22.81
N GLY A 10 -13.90 -16.26 22.99
CA GLY A 10 -14.16 -14.85 23.32
C GLY A 10 -13.58 -14.43 24.68
N ASN A 11 -13.67 -15.29 25.71
CA ASN A 11 -13.04 -14.97 27.00
C ASN A 11 -11.51 -15.05 26.94
N ALA A 12 -10.97 -15.93 26.09
CA ALA A 12 -9.54 -15.99 25.83
C ALA A 12 -9.06 -14.72 25.11
N ALA A 13 -9.78 -14.27 24.08
CA ALA A 13 -9.53 -13.03 23.35
C ALA A 13 -9.50 -11.82 24.29
N ASP A 14 -10.57 -11.61 25.08
CA ASP A 14 -10.66 -10.53 26.08
C ASP A 14 -9.43 -10.48 27.03
N ILE A 15 -8.86 -11.64 27.36
CA ILE A 15 -7.67 -11.72 28.23
C ILE A 15 -6.41 -11.36 27.44
N MET A 16 -6.26 -11.89 26.22
CA MET A 16 -5.10 -11.64 25.36
C MET A 16 -4.99 -10.16 24.95
N GLU A 17 -6.11 -9.49 24.70
CA GLU A 17 -6.16 -8.05 24.37
C GLU A 17 -5.63 -7.17 25.49
N GLU A 18 -5.80 -7.59 26.75
CA GLU A 18 -5.31 -6.86 27.92
C GLU A 18 -3.83 -7.18 28.23
N MET A 19 -3.21 -8.09 27.47
CA MET A 19 -1.81 -8.48 27.61
C MET A 19 -0.89 -7.66 26.72
N ASP A 20 0.41 -7.69 27.03
CA ASP A 20 1.41 -7.19 26.10
C ASP A 20 1.46 -8.13 24.87
N PRO A 21 1.54 -7.61 23.63
CA PRO A 21 1.53 -8.43 22.43
C PRO A 21 2.58 -9.54 22.41
N ASP A 22 3.79 -9.28 22.94
CA ASP A 22 4.87 -10.26 23.04
C ASP A 22 4.48 -11.45 23.94
N ASP A 23 3.82 -11.16 25.06
CA ASP A 23 3.39 -12.17 26.04
C ASP A 23 2.20 -12.99 25.51
N ALA A 24 1.26 -12.35 24.82
CA ALA A 24 0.13 -13.03 24.17
C ALA A 24 0.62 -13.94 23.04
N ALA A 25 1.52 -13.45 22.18
CA ALA A 25 2.14 -14.22 21.10
C ALA A 25 2.85 -15.47 21.64
N ALA A 26 3.63 -15.33 22.72
CA ALA A 26 4.30 -16.47 23.34
C ALA A 26 3.33 -17.55 23.83
N ILE A 27 2.10 -17.19 24.23
CA ILE A 27 1.07 -18.17 24.59
C ILE A 27 0.48 -18.82 23.34
N MET A 28 0.16 -18.02 22.31
CA MET A 28 -0.38 -18.51 21.03
C MET A 28 0.59 -19.49 20.35
N GLU A 29 1.90 -19.26 20.44
CA GLU A 29 2.92 -20.17 19.89
C GLU A 29 2.95 -21.57 20.52
N GLU A 30 2.41 -21.71 21.72
CA GLU A 30 2.32 -23.00 22.40
C GLU A 30 0.99 -23.72 22.14
N MET A 31 0.03 -23.08 21.45
CA MET A 31 -1.32 -23.58 21.23
C MET A 31 -1.46 -24.36 19.91
N ASP A 32 -2.53 -25.16 19.80
CA ASP A 32 -2.96 -25.66 18.49
C ASP A 32 -3.33 -24.49 17.55
N PRO A 33 -2.89 -24.49 16.27
CA PRO A 33 -3.17 -23.39 15.35
C PRO A 33 -4.67 -23.12 15.16
N GLY A 34 -5.53 -24.14 15.23
CA GLY A 34 -6.98 -23.96 15.12
C GLY A 34 -7.58 -23.24 16.33
N ASP A 35 -7.15 -23.61 17.55
CA ASP A 35 -7.61 -22.94 18.77
C ASP A 35 -7.10 -21.49 18.84
N ALA A 36 -5.87 -21.22 18.37
CA ALA A 36 -5.35 -19.86 18.25
C ALA A 36 -6.11 -19.03 17.20
N ALA A 37 -6.44 -19.63 16.05
CA ALA A 37 -7.26 -19.00 15.02
C ALA A 37 -8.63 -18.60 15.56
N ASP A 38 -9.32 -19.50 16.27
CA ASP A 38 -10.62 -19.21 16.91
C ASP A 38 -10.55 -18.03 17.89
N ILE A 39 -9.41 -17.85 18.58
CA ILE A 39 -9.21 -16.69 19.47
C ILE A 39 -8.98 -15.42 18.65
N PHE A 40 -8.10 -15.47 17.64
CA PHE A 40 -7.85 -14.31 16.77
C PHE A 40 -9.11 -13.79 16.07
N GLU A 41 -10.05 -14.67 15.71
CA GLU A 41 -11.32 -14.29 15.10
C GLU A 41 -12.27 -13.53 16.05
N GLU A 42 -12.08 -13.68 17.36
CA GLU A 42 -12.88 -12.99 18.38
C GLU A 42 -12.17 -11.72 18.92
N MET A 43 -10.88 -11.54 18.61
CA MET A 43 -10.09 -10.39 19.05
C MET A 43 -10.43 -9.10 18.27
N ASP A 44 -10.27 -7.96 18.93
CA ASP A 44 -10.25 -6.65 18.25
C ASP A 44 -9.13 -6.61 17.19
N ILE A 45 -9.44 -6.08 16.00
CA ILE A 45 -8.61 -6.18 14.78
C ILE A 45 -7.19 -5.65 15.01
N ASP A 46 -7.07 -4.52 15.70
CA ASP A 46 -5.78 -3.87 15.96
C ASP A 46 -4.92 -4.70 16.93
N ASP A 47 -5.54 -5.33 17.94
CA ASP A 47 -4.86 -6.17 18.93
C ASP A 47 -4.47 -7.52 18.32
N ALA A 48 -5.35 -8.13 17.52
CA ALA A 48 -5.05 -9.33 16.76
C ALA A 48 -3.84 -9.14 15.84
N ALA A 49 -3.81 -8.04 15.08
CA ALA A 49 -2.69 -7.70 14.21
C ALA A 49 -1.40 -7.45 15.02
N ALA A 50 -1.49 -6.77 16.16
CA ALA A 50 -0.34 -6.53 17.03
C ALA A 50 0.27 -7.84 17.58
N VAL A 51 -0.57 -8.79 18.00
CA VAL A 51 -0.10 -10.10 18.48
C VAL A 51 0.47 -10.93 17.31
N MET A 52 -0.15 -10.90 16.13
CA MET A 52 0.35 -11.61 14.95
C MET A 52 1.73 -11.12 14.47
N GLU A 53 2.05 -9.83 14.64
CA GLU A 53 3.38 -9.29 14.32
C GLU A 53 4.50 -9.92 15.16
N GLU A 54 4.19 -10.37 16.37
CA GLU A 54 5.17 -10.92 17.31
C GLU A 54 5.29 -12.45 17.21
N LEU A 55 4.46 -13.11 16.39
CA LEU A 55 4.54 -14.55 16.13
C LEU A 55 5.74 -14.90 15.24
N THR A 56 6.29 -16.08 15.44
CA THR A 56 7.14 -16.72 14.44
C THR A 56 6.38 -16.95 13.13
N LEU A 57 7.08 -16.76 12.01
CA LEU A 57 6.49 -16.89 10.67
C LEU A 57 5.85 -18.26 10.41
N ASP A 58 6.44 -19.33 10.95
CA ASP A 58 5.90 -20.68 10.83
C ASP A 58 4.52 -20.78 11.51
N THR A 59 4.40 -20.34 12.77
CA THR A 59 3.13 -20.33 13.52
C THR A 59 2.10 -19.41 12.89
N LEU A 60 2.50 -18.19 12.48
CA LEU A 60 1.62 -17.24 11.81
C LEU A 60 1.01 -17.86 10.54
N THR A 61 1.82 -18.55 9.75
CA THR A 61 1.38 -19.24 8.52
C THR A 61 0.39 -20.35 8.83
N ASP A 62 0.66 -21.18 9.84
CA ASP A 62 -0.23 -22.26 10.25
C ASP A 62 -1.59 -21.72 10.74
N ILE A 63 -1.60 -20.65 11.53
CA ILE A 63 -2.83 -20.00 12.03
C ILE A 63 -3.65 -19.39 10.88
N ILE A 64 -3.00 -18.67 9.95
CA ILE A 64 -3.68 -18.10 8.77
C ILE A 64 -4.34 -19.19 7.92
N GLY A 65 -3.80 -20.41 7.90
CA GLY A 65 -4.39 -21.55 7.21
C GLY A 65 -5.70 -22.05 7.81
N GLU A 66 -5.95 -21.79 9.11
CA GLU A 66 -7.13 -22.24 9.85
C GLU A 66 -8.21 -21.13 9.99
N MET A 67 -7.84 -19.87 9.80
CA MET A 67 -8.76 -18.73 9.88
C MET A 67 -9.67 -18.58 8.67
N THR A 68 -10.81 -17.94 8.87
CA THR A 68 -11.76 -17.57 7.83
C THR A 68 -11.26 -16.40 6.96
N GLU A 69 -11.64 -16.42 5.67
CA GLU A 69 -11.30 -15.34 4.73
C GLU A 69 -11.80 -13.97 5.22
N ASP A 70 -12.99 -13.90 5.83
CA ASP A 70 -13.56 -12.65 6.36
C ASP A 70 -12.69 -12.07 7.49
N ALA A 71 -12.27 -12.89 8.46
CA ALA A 71 -11.40 -12.43 9.54
C ALA A 71 -10.02 -12.00 9.02
N LEU A 72 -9.45 -12.77 8.08
CA LEU A 72 -8.15 -12.44 7.48
C LEU A 72 -8.20 -11.16 6.64
N MET A 73 -9.32 -10.88 5.96
CA MET A 73 -9.51 -9.63 5.23
C MET A 73 -9.47 -8.42 6.16
N ASP A 74 -9.90 -8.57 7.42
CA ASP A 74 -9.91 -7.48 8.40
C ASP A 74 -8.56 -7.36 9.14
N ILE A 75 -7.95 -8.49 9.53
CA ILE A 75 -6.74 -8.52 10.39
C ILE A 75 -5.44 -8.33 9.61
N LEU A 76 -5.26 -8.99 8.46
CA LEU A 76 -3.98 -8.92 7.70
C LEU A 76 -3.61 -7.52 7.18
N PRO A 77 -4.55 -6.62 6.83
CA PRO A 77 -4.22 -5.22 6.60
C PRO A 77 -3.64 -4.51 7.83
N GLY A 78 -3.91 -5.01 9.04
CA GLY A 78 -3.30 -4.56 10.28
C GLY A 78 -1.78 -4.77 10.31
N LEU A 79 -1.30 -5.88 9.73
CA LEU A 79 0.12 -6.22 9.67
C LEU A 79 0.95 -5.20 8.90
N SER A 80 2.22 -5.09 9.25
CA SER A 80 3.26 -4.43 8.51
C SER A 80 3.47 -5.11 7.14
N PRO A 81 3.85 -4.34 6.10
CA PRO A 81 4.17 -4.93 4.80
C PRO A 81 5.30 -5.97 4.85
N ASP A 82 6.28 -5.80 5.75
CA ASP A 82 7.40 -6.72 5.90
C ASP A 82 6.93 -8.10 6.40
N THR A 83 6.04 -8.13 7.40
CA THR A 83 5.46 -9.36 7.95
C THR A 83 4.49 -10.00 6.94
N LEU A 84 3.54 -9.23 6.40
CA LEU A 84 2.55 -9.72 5.43
C LEU A 84 3.22 -10.38 4.22
N TYR A 85 4.29 -9.78 3.69
CA TYR A 85 4.98 -10.30 2.51
C TYR A 85 6.04 -11.35 2.79
N SER A 86 6.28 -11.65 4.07
CA SER A 86 7.09 -12.80 4.47
C SER A 86 6.28 -14.10 4.51
N ILE A 87 4.94 -14.02 4.61
CA ILE A 87 4.04 -15.19 4.58
C ILE A 87 4.12 -15.88 3.21
N ASP A 88 4.05 -17.20 3.21
CA ASP A 88 4.04 -17.97 1.97
C ASP A 88 2.86 -17.54 1.07
N PRO A 89 3.10 -17.08 -0.17
CA PRO A 89 2.04 -16.71 -1.08
C PRO A 89 1.01 -17.82 -1.34
N GLU A 90 1.41 -19.10 -1.30
CA GLU A 90 0.48 -20.21 -1.50
C GLU A 90 -0.59 -20.24 -0.40
N VAL A 91 -0.18 -19.99 0.85
CA VAL A 91 -1.10 -19.91 2.00
C VAL A 91 -2.01 -18.70 1.88
N LEU A 92 -1.48 -17.52 1.52
CA LEU A 92 -2.30 -16.33 1.30
C LEU A 92 -3.33 -16.54 0.18
N PHE A 93 -2.97 -17.22 -0.91
CA PHE A 93 -3.90 -17.47 -2.02
C PHE A 93 -4.98 -18.49 -1.69
N ASP A 94 -4.64 -19.51 -0.89
CA ASP A 94 -5.59 -20.51 -0.44
C ASP A 94 -6.58 -19.93 0.59
N SER A 95 -6.09 -19.10 1.52
CA SER A 95 -6.92 -18.47 2.56
C SER A 95 -7.71 -17.23 2.09
N LEU A 96 -7.27 -16.53 1.03
CA LEU A 96 -7.90 -15.31 0.51
C LEU A 96 -8.21 -15.37 -0.99
N PRO A 97 -9.03 -16.34 -1.45
CA PRO A 97 -9.27 -16.57 -2.88
C PRO A 97 -9.98 -15.41 -3.59
N ASN A 98 -10.63 -14.49 -2.87
CA ASN A 98 -11.33 -13.34 -3.45
C ASN A 98 -10.54 -12.03 -3.35
N VAL A 99 -9.39 -12.01 -2.69
CA VAL A 99 -8.54 -10.82 -2.58
C VAL A 99 -7.66 -10.68 -3.85
N PRO A 100 -7.52 -9.47 -4.43
CA PRO A 100 -6.63 -9.26 -5.55
C PRO A 100 -5.18 -9.63 -5.21
N THR A 101 -4.55 -10.41 -6.08
CA THR A 101 -3.17 -10.89 -5.91
C THR A 101 -2.16 -9.76 -5.68
N GLU A 102 -2.45 -8.57 -6.18
CA GLU A 102 -1.64 -7.36 -6.00
C GLU A 102 -1.50 -6.95 -4.53
N GLN A 103 -2.50 -7.26 -3.69
CA GLN A 103 -2.46 -6.96 -2.25
C GLN A 103 -1.67 -8.00 -1.45
N LEU A 104 -1.56 -9.23 -1.96
CA LEU A 104 -1.00 -10.38 -1.25
C LEU A 104 0.47 -10.65 -1.54
N LEU A 105 1.01 -10.04 -2.60
CA LEU A 105 2.41 -10.20 -2.99
C LEU A 105 3.21 -8.94 -2.69
N SER A 106 4.51 -9.09 -2.44
CA SER A 106 5.44 -7.95 -2.45
C SER A 106 5.65 -7.41 -3.87
N GLU A 107 6.07 -6.16 -3.98
CA GLU A 107 6.54 -5.61 -5.25
C GLU A 107 8.03 -5.85 -5.41
N GLU A 108 8.48 -6.07 -6.65
CA GLU A 108 9.86 -5.79 -7.02
C GLU A 108 9.93 -4.35 -7.55
N PRO A 109 10.29 -3.36 -6.71
CA PRO A 109 10.21 -1.96 -7.08
C PRO A 109 11.15 -1.66 -8.26
N PRO A 110 10.72 -0.82 -9.21
CA PRO A 110 11.54 -0.45 -10.35
C PRO A 110 12.87 0.15 -9.91
N GLN A 111 13.97 -0.36 -10.45
CA GLN A 111 15.32 0.11 -10.13
C GLN A 111 15.87 0.96 -11.28
N PRO A 112 16.29 2.22 -11.03
CA PRO A 112 16.97 3.01 -12.03
C PRO A 112 18.39 2.48 -12.27
N PRO A 113 19.01 2.78 -13.43
CA PRO A 113 20.41 2.47 -13.68
C PRO A 113 21.32 3.01 -12.56
N ALA A 114 22.39 2.30 -12.23
CA ALA A 114 23.36 2.75 -11.21
C ALA A 114 24.02 4.10 -11.53
N GLU A 115 24.02 4.48 -12.80
CA GLU A 115 24.56 5.75 -13.31
C GLU A 115 23.53 6.90 -13.24
N ALA A 116 22.28 6.61 -12.86
CA ALA A 116 21.21 7.59 -12.77
C ALA A 116 21.49 8.64 -11.70
N THR A 117 21.45 9.90 -12.11
CA THR A 117 21.51 11.04 -11.18
C THR A 117 20.11 11.35 -10.68
N ALA A 118 19.99 11.64 -9.38
CA ALA A 118 18.73 12.10 -8.80
C ALA A 118 18.22 13.36 -9.51
N PRO A 119 16.89 13.52 -9.67
CA PRO A 119 16.33 14.72 -10.25
C PRO A 119 16.60 15.93 -9.35
N VAL A 120 16.74 17.11 -9.97
CA VAL A 120 17.00 18.37 -9.25
C VAL A 120 15.71 19.19 -9.21
N VAL A 121 15.33 19.67 -8.03
CA VAL A 121 14.21 20.62 -7.89
C VAL A 121 14.64 21.98 -8.42
N VAL A 122 13.96 22.48 -9.45
CA VAL A 122 14.30 23.74 -10.12
C VAL A 122 13.50 24.91 -9.54
N TYR A 123 12.25 24.68 -9.13
CA TYR A 123 11.46 25.64 -8.35
C TYR A 123 10.29 24.97 -7.62
N THR A 124 9.76 25.66 -6.62
CA THR A 124 8.55 25.28 -5.86
C THR A 124 7.54 26.43 -5.93
N THR A 125 6.33 26.15 -6.42
CA THR A 125 5.16 27.04 -6.27
C THR A 125 4.33 26.58 -5.06
N PRO A 126 3.34 27.36 -4.59
CA PRO A 126 2.40 26.89 -3.58
C PRO A 126 1.56 25.68 -4.02
N SER A 127 1.35 25.51 -5.33
CA SER A 127 0.54 24.42 -5.91
C SER A 127 1.35 23.17 -6.25
N GLY A 128 2.67 23.26 -6.35
CA GLY A 128 3.46 22.21 -6.96
C GLY A 128 4.95 22.51 -7.07
N ALA A 129 5.69 21.61 -7.67
CA ALA A 129 7.12 21.79 -7.89
C ALA A 129 7.55 21.25 -9.26
N ARG A 130 8.61 21.86 -9.81
CA ARG A 130 9.23 21.42 -11.07
C ARG A 130 10.56 20.75 -10.79
N TYR A 131 10.70 19.55 -11.35
CA TYR A 131 11.86 18.68 -11.23
C TYR A 131 12.51 18.54 -12.60
N LEU A 132 13.82 18.59 -12.66
CA LEU A 132 14.61 18.34 -13.87
C LEU A 132 15.38 17.03 -13.70
N ALA A 133 15.06 16.04 -14.53
CA ALA A 133 15.87 14.83 -14.68
C ALA A 133 16.95 15.09 -15.74
N VAL A 134 18.21 14.71 -15.44
CA VAL A 134 19.37 15.07 -16.27
C VAL A 134 19.46 14.23 -17.55
N GLN A 135 19.12 12.94 -17.50
CA GLN A 135 19.12 12.05 -18.66
C GLN A 135 18.21 10.83 -18.41
N THR A 136 17.53 10.35 -19.47
CA THR A 136 16.88 9.03 -19.48
C THR A 136 17.61 8.05 -20.40
N TRP A 137 17.39 6.76 -20.16
CA TRP A 137 17.88 5.68 -21.01
C TRP A 137 16.70 4.90 -21.58
N ALA A 138 16.81 4.52 -22.85
CA ALA A 138 15.78 3.75 -23.53
C ALA A 138 15.58 2.40 -22.83
N GLY A 139 14.36 2.14 -22.38
CA GLY A 139 14.00 0.90 -21.70
C GLY A 139 14.49 0.79 -20.26
N GLU A 140 14.94 1.87 -19.64
CA GLU A 140 15.36 1.90 -18.23
C GLU A 140 14.43 2.79 -17.39
N TRP A 141 14.31 2.48 -16.11
CA TRP A 141 13.57 3.30 -15.17
C TRP A 141 14.37 4.54 -14.77
N VAL A 142 13.70 5.67 -14.64
CA VAL A 142 14.32 6.94 -14.23
C VAL A 142 13.43 7.62 -13.21
N VAL A 143 14.03 8.03 -12.09
CA VAL A 143 13.36 8.87 -11.10
C VAL A 143 13.25 10.27 -11.67
N VAL A 144 12.03 10.72 -11.89
CA VAL A 144 11.74 12.05 -12.46
C VAL A 144 11.24 13.03 -11.40
N MET A 145 10.76 12.52 -10.27
CA MET A 145 10.42 13.30 -9.08
C MET A 145 10.49 12.39 -7.83
N ALA A 146 10.86 12.97 -6.69
CA ALA A 146 11.10 12.23 -5.46
C ALA A 146 10.54 12.91 -4.18
N THR A 147 9.74 13.98 -4.28
CA THR A 147 9.01 14.64 -3.16
C THR A 147 8.47 15.96 -3.66
N PRO A 148 7.15 16.15 -3.78
CA PRO A 148 6.44 16.72 -2.65
C PRO A 148 5.23 15.88 -2.23
N MET A 149 4.93 15.89 -0.92
CA MET A 149 3.77 15.19 -0.36
C MET A 149 2.48 15.59 -1.11
N PRO A 150 1.59 14.63 -1.43
CA PRO A 150 1.64 13.23 -0.99
C PRO A 150 2.41 12.29 -1.94
N VAL A 151 3.15 12.79 -2.93
CA VAL A 151 3.92 11.90 -3.82
C VAL A 151 5.33 11.70 -3.27
N ASP A 152 5.65 10.46 -2.93
CA ASP A 152 6.96 10.04 -2.43
C ASP A 152 7.95 9.86 -3.59
N GLN A 153 7.52 9.21 -4.67
CA GLN A 153 8.36 8.99 -5.84
C GLN A 153 7.54 8.87 -7.11
N LEU A 154 8.06 9.43 -8.21
CA LEU A 154 7.57 9.18 -9.55
C LEU A 154 8.73 8.75 -10.44
N MET A 155 8.53 7.62 -11.10
CA MET A 155 9.46 7.04 -12.06
C MET A 155 8.78 6.83 -13.40
N ILE A 156 9.54 6.97 -14.48
CA ILE A 156 9.10 6.64 -15.83
C ILE A 156 10.10 5.72 -16.51
N LYS A 157 9.60 4.92 -17.43
CA LYS A 157 10.37 4.15 -18.39
C LYS A 157 10.10 4.72 -19.77
N THR A 158 11.14 5.14 -20.49
CA THR A 158 10.98 5.77 -21.80
C THR A 158 11.43 4.85 -22.93
N LYS A 159 10.75 4.88 -24.08
CA LYS A 159 11.08 4.06 -25.26
C LYS A 159 12.40 4.45 -25.91
N GLN A 160 12.82 5.70 -25.69
CA GLN A 160 14.08 6.25 -26.17
C GLN A 160 14.77 7.06 -25.07
N ALA A 161 16.05 7.36 -25.27
CA ALA A 161 16.78 8.26 -24.40
C ALA A 161 16.34 9.70 -24.65
N LEU A 162 15.97 10.39 -23.57
CA LEU A 162 15.60 11.79 -23.53
C LEU A 162 16.59 12.55 -22.64
N THR A 163 16.66 13.86 -22.83
CA THR A 163 17.53 14.75 -22.06
C THR A 163 16.69 15.86 -21.46
N ASP A 164 17.02 16.27 -20.25
CA ASP A 164 16.35 17.38 -19.56
C ASP A 164 14.83 17.18 -19.48
N VAL A 165 14.38 15.96 -19.16
CA VAL A 165 12.95 15.68 -18.93
C VAL A 165 12.53 16.43 -17.67
N GLU A 166 11.64 17.39 -17.84
CA GLU A 166 11.14 18.18 -16.72
C GLU A 166 9.76 17.68 -16.33
N THR A 167 9.54 17.49 -15.05
CA THR A 167 8.26 17.03 -14.49
C THR A 167 7.69 18.11 -13.61
N THR A 168 6.44 18.48 -13.86
CA THR A 168 5.69 19.37 -12.97
C THR A 168 4.57 18.56 -12.33
N VAL A 169 4.50 18.62 -11.00
CA VAL A 169 3.44 18.00 -10.21
C VAL A 169 2.70 19.11 -9.49
N ASP A 170 1.42 19.29 -9.83
CA ASP A 170 0.50 20.19 -9.13
C ASP A 170 -0.52 19.40 -8.31
N ILE A 171 -0.80 19.88 -7.11
CA ILE A 171 -1.68 19.26 -6.10
C ILE A 171 -2.88 20.17 -5.87
N PHE A 172 -4.07 19.57 -5.84
CA PHE A 172 -5.32 20.29 -5.68
C PHE A 172 -6.25 19.63 -4.67
N ASP A 173 -6.83 20.44 -3.80
CA ASP A 173 -7.90 20.01 -2.87
C ASP A 173 -9.26 19.86 -3.58
N GLN A 174 -9.38 20.43 -4.78
CA GLN A 174 -10.59 20.39 -5.58
C GLN A 174 -10.31 19.79 -6.95
N ARG A 175 -11.31 19.09 -7.48
CA ARG A 175 -11.23 18.47 -8.79
C ARG A 175 -10.82 19.50 -9.85
N PRO A 176 -9.75 19.23 -10.63
CA PRO A 176 -9.37 20.06 -11.75
C PRO A 176 -10.52 20.22 -12.76
N SER A 177 -10.62 21.40 -13.37
CA SER A 177 -11.70 21.73 -14.32
C SER A 177 -11.68 20.87 -15.59
N GLU A 178 -10.51 20.32 -15.90
CA GLU A 178 -10.21 19.43 -17.00
C GLU A 178 -10.90 18.06 -16.83
N ALA A 179 -11.11 17.61 -15.58
CA ALA A 179 -11.81 16.38 -15.28
C ALA A 179 -13.32 16.61 -15.25
N ALA A 180 -13.99 16.35 -16.37
CA ALA A 180 -15.42 16.65 -16.54
C ALA A 180 -16.35 15.85 -15.61
N VAL A 181 -15.97 14.61 -15.28
CA VAL A 181 -16.79 13.69 -14.46
C VAL A 181 -16.19 13.49 -13.08
N SER A 182 -17.04 13.27 -12.07
CA SER A 182 -16.61 12.92 -10.72
C SER A 182 -16.23 11.45 -10.67
N LEU A 183 -15.50 11.06 -9.63
CA LEU A 183 -15.35 9.65 -9.29
C LEU A 183 -16.72 9.05 -8.89
N PRO A 184 -16.86 7.70 -8.93
CA PRO A 184 -18.00 6.99 -8.38
C PRO A 184 -18.33 7.43 -6.94
N ALA A 185 -19.61 7.39 -6.55
CA ALA A 185 -20.09 7.94 -5.29
C ALA A 185 -19.62 7.15 -4.05
N ASP A 186 -19.18 5.92 -4.25
CA ASP A 186 -18.59 5.00 -3.28
C ASP A 186 -17.09 5.26 -3.05
N GLN A 187 -16.46 6.18 -3.80
CA GLN A 187 -15.05 6.55 -3.62
C GLN A 187 -14.91 7.89 -2.93
N VAL A 188 -14.02 7.93 -1.93
CA VAL A 188 -13.64 9.15 -1.22
C VAL A 188 -12.31 9.66 -1.77
N VAL A 189 -12.23 10.94 -2.08
CA VAL A 189 -11.02 11.54 -2.66
C VAL A 189 -10.09 12.04 -1.57
N TYR A 190 -8.87 11.53 -1.57
CA TYR A 190 -7.79 12.04 -0.71
C TYR A 190 -7.21 13.35 -1.26
N THR A 191 -6.77 13.34 -2.53
CA THR A 191 -6.25 14.54 -3.23
C THR A 191 -6.39 14.40 -4.74
N TYR A 192 -6.22 15.51 -5.48
CA TYR A 192 -6.05 15.50 -6.93
C TYR A 192 -4.62 15.89 -7.31
N LEU A 193 -4.06 15.18 -8.29
CA LEU A 193 -2.72 15.42 -8.82
C LEU A 193 -2.81 15.71 -10.32
N SER A 194 -2.03 16.68 -10.78
CA SER A 194 -1.73 16.88 -12.20
C SER A 194 -0.24 16.69 -12.43
N ILE A 195 0.13 15.73 -13.28
CA ILE A 195 1.51 15.43 -13.63
C ILE A 195 1.70 15.78 -15.09
N THR A 196 2.62 16.68 -15.37
CA THR A 196 2.96 17.11 -16.73
C THR A 196 4.45 16.97 -16.97
N PHE A 197 4.79 16.64 -18.22
CA PHE A 197 6.17 16.48 -18.67
C PHE A 197 6.50 17.51 -19.74
N ASP A 198 7.62 18.20 -19.61
CA ASP A 198 8.28 18.90 -20.71
C ASP A 198 9.44 18.05 -21.24
N ASN A 199 9.74 18.19 -22.53
CA ASN A 199 10.76 17.42 -23.25
C ASN A 199 10.51 15.89 -23.29
N ALA A 200 9.29 15.46 -22.99
CA ALA A 200 8.77 14.11 -23.25
C ALA A 200 7.32 14.19 -23.73
N THR A 201 6.96 13.36 -24.69
CA THR A 201 5.58 13.20 -25.16
C THR A 201 4.96 11.91 -24.62
N PRO A 202 3.63 11.76 -24.59
CA PRO A 202 3.00 10.49 -24.21
C PRO A 202 3.47 9.29 -25.06
N GLU A 203 3.88 9.52 -26.31
CA GLU A 203 4.40 8.45 -27.18
C GLU A 203 5.80 7.97 -26.74
N ASP A 204 6.57 8.80 -26.06
CA ASP A 204 7.91 8.47 -25.55
C ASP A 204 7.87 7.62 -24.28
N ILE A 205 6.80 7.72 -23.49
CA ILE A 205 6.66 7.04 -22.20
C ILE A 205 6.07 5.65 -22.44
N GLU A 206 6.75 4.63 -21.92
CA GLU A 206 6.34 3.23 -21.97
C GLU A 206 5.56 2.85 -20.71
N LEU A 207 6.12 3.16 -19.53
CA LEU A 207 5.54 2.86 -18.23
C LEU A 207 5.76 4.04 -17.27
N GLY A 208 4.86 4.16 -16.30
CA GLY A 208 5.00 5.04 -15.15
C GLY A 208 4.81 4.24 -13.87
N HIS A 209 5.55 4.60 -12.83
CA HIS A 209 5.41 4.06 -11.49
C HIS A 209 5.38 5.22 -10.50
N ILE A 210 4.42 5.20 -9.58
CA ILE A 210 4.24 6.25 -8.59
C ILE A 210 4.06 5.62 -7.21
N THR A 211 4.89 6.07 -6.28
CA THR A 211 4.72 5.81 -4.86
C THR A 211 4.15 7.08 -4.24
N PHE A 212 3.03 6.95 -3.53
CA PHE A 212 2.35 8.06 -2.87
C PHE A 212 2.00 7.64 -1.46
N GLN A 213 1.86 8.62 -0.58
CA GLN A 213 1.57 8.38 0.83
C GLN A 213 0.17 8.86 1.19
N VAL A 214 -0.49 8.12 2.09
CA VAL A 214 -1.80 8.48 2.65
C VAL A 214 -1.70 8.50 4.17
N GLU A 215 -2.25 9.52 4.80
CA GLU A 215 -2.27 9.65 6.26
C GLU A 215 -3.13 8.56 6.90
N LYS A 216 -2.58 7.86 7.90
CA LYS A 216 -3.31 6.82 8.66
C LYS A 216 -4.55 7.40 9.34
N GLU A 217 -4.38 8.56 9.98
CA GLU A 217 -5.49 9.28 10.63
C GLU A 217 -6.61 9.63 9.63
N TRP A 218 -6.26 9.95 8.38
CA TRP A 218 -7.28 10.21 7.35
C TRP A 218 -8.05 8.96 6.96
N LEU A 219 -7.38 7.80 6.84
CA LEU A 219 -8.03 6.53 6.55
C LEU A 219 -9.03 6.15 7.65
N GLU A 220 -8.60 6.26 8.91
CA GLU A 220 -9.45 6.00 10.09
C GLU A 220 -10.66 6.93 10.12
N GLN A 221 -10.45 8.25 9.99
CA GLN A 221 -11.52 9.26 10.01
C GLN A 221 -12.55 9.05 8.89
N ASN A 222 -12.14 8.50 7.75
CA ASN A 222 -13.01 8.26 6.60
C ASN A 222 -13.46 6.79 6.48
N SER A 223 -13.11 5.95 7.45
CA SER A 223 -13.41 4.50 7.47
C SER A 223 -12.98 3.79 6.17
N ILE A 224 -11.76 4.09 5.71
CA ILE A 224 -11.20 3.55 4.48
C ILE A 224 -10.34 2.33 4.79
N HIS A 225 -10.72 1.19 4.23
CA HIS A 225 -9.95 -0.05 4.34
C HIS A 225 -8.58 0.09 3.66
N LYS A 226 -7.49 -0.35 4.29
CA LYS A 226 -6.12 -0.12 3.77
C LYS A 226 -5.90 -0.71 2.37
N TRP A 227 -6.45 -1.89 2.06
CA TRP A 227 -6.37 -2.49 0.72
C TRP A 227 -7.31 -1.88 -0.33
N SER A 228 -8.16 -0.92 0.04
CA SER A 228 -9.07 -0.24 -0.89
C SER A 228 -8.50 1.04 -1.52
N VAL A 229 -7.32 1.48 -1.06
CA VAL A 229 -6.66 2.68 -1.56
C VAL A 229 -6.26 2.47 -3.00
N ALA A 230 -6.75 3.33 -3.90
CA ALA A 230 -6.52 3.22 -5.34
C ALA A 230 -6.06 4.53 -5.97
N LEU A 231 -5.32 4.43 -7.08
CA LEU A 231 -4.96 5.58 -7.91
C LEU A 231 -5.86 5.63 -9.13
N ASN A 232 -6.62 6.71 -9.29
CA ASN A 232 -7.45 6.92 -10.47
C ASN A 232 -6.79 7.92 -11.43
N ARG A 233 -6.60 7.52 -12.68
CA ARG A 233 -6.10 8.39 -13.77
C ARG A 233 -7.25 8.83 -14.66
N TYR A 234 -7.42 10.14 -14.85
CA TYR A 234 -8.40 10.66 -15.79
C TYR A 234 -7.95 10.45 -17.24
N ASP A 235 -8.84 9.90 -18.07
CA ASP A 235 -8.67 9.77 -19.51
C ASP A 235 -9.55 10.81 -20.22
N PRO A 236 -8.98 11.87 -20.82
CA PRO A 236 -9.76 12.92 -21.48
C PRO A 236 -10.37 12.48 -22.81
N GLU A 237 -9.83 11.45 -23.49
CA GLU A 237 -10.38 10.94 -24.74
C GLU A 237 -11.66 10.14 -24.48
N LEU A 238 -11.65 9.34 -23.41
CA LEU A 238 -12.79 8.54 -22.97
C LEU A 238 -13.73 9.31 -22.03
N GLY A 239 -13.27 10.42 -21.46
CA GLY A 239 -14.02 11.23 -20.51
C GLY A 239 -14.32 10.51 -19.19
N GLN A 240 -13.47 9.59 -18.76
CA GLN A 240 -13.68 8.74 -17.57
C GLN A 240 -12.42 8.59 -16.74
N TRP A 241 -12.59 8.20 -15.47
CA TRP A 241 -11.49 7.80 -14.60
C TRP A 241 -11.18 6.32 -14.81
N ILE A 242 -9.89 6.00 -14.91
CA ILE A 242 -9.37 4.64 -15.01
C ILE A 242 -8.65 4.34 -13.70
N THR A 243 -9.13 3.34 -12.97
CA THR A 243 -8.48 2.86 -11.75
C THR A 243 -7.24 2.07 -12.11
N LEU A 244 -6.10 2.46 -11.53
CA LEU A 244 -4.82 1.79 -11.64
C LEU A 244 -4.63 0.89 -10.41
N PRO A 245 -4.02 -0.29 -10.58
CA PRO A 245 -3.70 -1.15 -9.46
C PRO A 245 -2.69 -0.44 -8.54
N THR A 246 -2.88 -0.66 -7.25
CA THR A 246 -2.07 -0.12 -6.16
C THR A 246 -1.83 -1.24 -5.18
N LYS A 247 -0.75 -1.10 -4.42
CA LYS A 247 -0.42 -2.01 -3.35
C LYS A 247 0.33 -1.25 -2.29
N ARG A 248 0.22 -1.73 -1.06
CA ARG A 248 0.92 -1.15 0.08
C ARG A 248 2.36 -1.64 0.08
N VAL A 249 3.34 -0.76 -0.04
CA VAL A 249 4.75 -1.14 -0.12
C VAL A 249 5.52 -0.92 1.17
N ARG A 250 5.08 0.02 2.02
CA ARG A 250 5.66 0.28 3.35
C ARG A 250 4.70 1.11 4.19
N GLU A 251 4.97 1.18 5.49
CA GLU A 251 4.30 2.11 6.39
C GLU A 251 5.31 2.79 7.33
N ASP A 252 4.95 3.95 7.84
CA ASP A 252 5.62 4.56 8.98
C ASP A 252 4.60 4.92 10.09
N SER A 253 5.01 5.72 11.08
CA SER A 253 4.15 6.12 12.20
C SER A 253 2.94 6.97 11.81
N SER A 254 2.92 7.53 10.61
CA SER A 254 1.93 8.54 10.19
C SER A 254 1.31 8.23 8.82
N TYR A 255 2.02 7.51 7.96
CA TYR A 255 1.62 7.28 6.58
C TYR A 255 1.68 5.81 6.20
N ILE A 256 0.79 5.43 5.28
CA ILE A 256 0.92 4.24 4.44
C ILE A 256 1.44 4.68 3.06
N TYR A 257 2.20 3.82 2.39
CA TYR A 257 2.80 4.07 1.07
C TYR A 257 2.47 2.94 0.10
#